data_AF-A0A2Z5PV06-F1
#
_entry.id   AF-A0A2Z5PV06-F1
#
_cell.length_a   1.000
_cell.length_b   1.000
_cell.length_c   1.000
_cell.angle_alpha   90.00
_cell.angle_beta   90.00
_cell.angle_gamma   90.00
#
_symmetry.space_group_name_H-M   'P 1'
#
loop_
_entity.id
_entity.type
_entity.pdbx_description
1 polymer ?
#
loop_
_entity_poly.entity_id
_entity_poly.type
_entity_poly.pdbx_seq_one_letter_code
_entity_poly.pdbx_strand_id
1 'polypeptide(L)' 'MPQREENPVCVIITVVFGIILLGAVSSTLLPMLEGTSVYWIASWFAWIYEDIFLRIWTII' A
#
# COMPACT_ATOMS: atom_id res chain seq x y z
N MET A 1 -13.24 11.81 -27.05
CA MET A 1 -13.47 12.36 -25.69
C MET A 1 -12.28 13.24 -25.35
N PRO A 2 -12.44 14.49 -24.91
CA PRO A 2 -11.30 15.29 -24.46
C PRO A 2 -10.69 14.57 -23.24
N GLN A 3 -9.43 14.17 -23.34
CA GLN A 3 -8.66 13.70 -22.18
C GLN A 3 -8.56 14.89 -21.23
N ARG A 4 -9.33 14.90 -20.14
CA ARG A 4 -9.07 15.82 -19.03
C ARG A 4 -7.62 15.58 -18.65
N GLU A 5 -6.79 16.61 -18.71
CA GLU A 5 -5.45 16.57 -18.13
C GLU A 5 -5.62 16.28 -16.64
N GLU A 6 -5.47 15.01 -16.26
CA GLU A 6 -5.46 14.62 -14.87
C GLU A 6 -4.21 15.23 -14.24
N ASN A 7 -4.40 15.99 -13.16
CA ASN A 7 -3.30 16.62 -12.48
C ASN A 7 -2.33 15.51 -12.00
N PRO A 8 -1.08 15.49 -12.47
CA PRO A 8 -0.15 14.40 -12.18
C PRO A 8 0.13 14.27 -10.67
N VAL A 9 0.02 15.37 -9.92
CA VAL A 9 0.15 15.37 -8.46
C VAL A 9 -0.98 14.57 -7.81
N CYS A 10 -2.21 14.73 -8.29
CA CYS A 10 -3.36 13.99 -7.79
C CYS A 10 -3.22 12.48 -8.04
N VAL A 11 -2.72 12.11 -9.22
CA VAL A 11 -2.43 10.70 -9.57
C VAL A 11 -1.39 10.12 -8.63
N ILE A 12 -0.28 10.83 -8.39
CA ILE A 12 0.78 10.38 -7.48
C ILE A 12 0.24 10.19 -6.05
N ILE A 13 -0.52 11.16 -5.53
CA ILE A 13 -1.13 11.06 -4.19
C ILE A 13 -2.05 9.84 -4.12
N THR A 14 -2.88 9.62 -5.15
CA THR A 14 -3.81 8.49 -5.21
C THR A 14 -3.07 7.15 -5.21
N VAL A 15 -1.97 7.04 -5.98
CA VAL A 15 -1.14 5.83 -6.02
C VAL A 15 -0.49 5.57 -4.66
N VAL A 16 0.07 6.60 -4.02
CA VAL A 16 0.69 6.47 -2.69
C VAL A 16 -0.34 6.01 -1.65
N PHE A 17 -1.51 6.66 -1.60
CA PHE A 17 -2.60 6.23 -0.71
C PHE A 17 -3.08 4.81 -0.99
N GLY A 18 -3.15 4.41 -2.27
CA GLY A 18 -3.51 3.06 -2.66
C GLY A 18 -2.54 2.01 -2.13
N ILE A 19 -1.23 2.27 -2.20
CA ILE A 19 -0.19 1.37 -1.67
C ILE A 19 -0.29 1.25 -0.14
N ILE A 20 -0.54 2.36 0.56
CA ILE A 20 -0.70 2.38 2.02
C ILE A 20 -1.93 1.55 2.43
N LEU A 21 -3.08 1.76 1.77
CA LEU A 21 -4.31 0.99 2.02
C LEU A 21 -4.10 -0.50 1.76
N LEU A 22 -3.48 -0.86 0.64
CA LEU A 22 -3.17 -2.25 0.32
C LEU A 22 -2.23 -2.88 1.34
N GLY A 23 -1.25 -2.13 1.83
CA GLY A 23 -0.34 -2.61 2.87
C GLY A 23 -1.01 -2.82 4.22
N ALA A 24 -1.89 -1.91 4.66
CA ALA A 24 -2.67 -2.07 5.88
C ALA A 24 -3.62 -3.29 5.84
N VAL A 25 -4.29 -3.49 4.70
CA VAL A 25 -5.15 -4.65 4.49
C VAL A 25 -4.32 -5.93 4.46
N SER A 26 -3.17 -5.90 3.77
CA SER A 26 -2.27 -7.06 3.69
C SER A 26 -1.70 -7.44 5.05
N SER A 27 -1.31 -6.49 5.90
CA SER A 27 -0.78 -6.79 7.24
C SER A 27 -1.82 -7.46 8.13
N THR A 28 -3.09 -7.04 8.01
CA THR A 28 -4.20 -7.64 8.76
C THR A 28 -4.53 -9.05 8.28
N LEU A 29 -4.40 -9.30 6.97
CA LEU A 29 -4.76 -10.59 6.35
C LEU A 29 -3.59 -11.59 6.28
N LEU A 30 -2.35 -11.17 6.55
CA LEU A 30 -1.16 -12.01 6.50
C LEU A 30 -1.33 -13.38 7.16
N PRO A 31 -1.86 -13.49 8.40
CA PRO A 31 -2.05 -14.79 9.06
C PRO A 31 -3.03 -15.71 8.32
N MET A 32 -4.00 -15.13 7.60
CA MET A 32 -5.00 -15.88 6.82
C MET A 32 -4.47 -16.30 5.45
N LEU A 33 -3.39 -15.67 4.98
CA LEU A 33 -2.79 -15.92 3.68
C LEU A 33 -1.60 -16.89 3.77
N GLU A 34 -1.20 -17.30 4.97
CA GLU A 34 -0.07 -18.20 5.20
C GLU A 34 -0.26 -19.52 4.42
N GLY A 35 0.73 -19.88 3.61
CA GLY A 35 0.69 -21.06 2.73
C GLY A 35 0.04 -20.87 1.35
N THR A 36 -0.46 -19.67 1.03
CA THR A 36 -0.99 -19.36 -0.31
C THR A 36 0.08 -18.75 -1.23
N SER A 37 -0.11 -18.83 -2.55
CA SER A 37 0.80 -18.23 -3.53
C SER A 37 0.89 -16.69 -3.45
N VAL A 38 -0.11 -16.05 -2.83
CA VAL A 38 -0.22 -14.59 -2.70
C VAL A 38 0.46 -14.09 -1.43
N TYR A 39 0.81 -14.98 -0.49
CA TYR A 39 1.43 -14.65 0.80
C TYR A 39 2.63 -13.72 0.64
N TRP A 40 3.57 -14.07 -0.24
CA TRP A 40 4.79 -13.29 -0.48
C TRP A 40 4.52 -11.85 -0.96
N ILE A 41 3.50 -11.67 -1.80
CA ILE A 41 3.11 -10.35 -2.31
C ILE A 41 2.46 -9.55 -1.19
N ALA A 42 1.55 -10.17 -0.43
CA ALA A 42 0.93 -9.54 0.74
C ALA A 42 1.97 -9.16 1.80
N SER A 43 2.97 -10.01 2.05
CA SER A 43 4.09 -9.73 2.97
C SER A 43 4.88 -8.50 2.51
N TRP A 44 5.12 -8.35 1.21
CA TRP A 44 5.84 -7.18 0.68
C TRP A 44 5.05 -5.88 0.89
N PHE A 45 3.74 -5.88 0.61
CA PHE A 45 2.89 -4.71 0.85
C PHE A 45 2.74 -4.40 2.35
N ALA A 46 2.57 -5.41 3.19
CA ALA A 46 2.52 -5.26 4.64
C ALA A 46 3.82 -4.66 5.20
N TRP A 47 4.97 -5.13 4.70
CA TRP A 47 6.29 -4.58 5.06
C TRP A 47 6.41 -3.11 4.69
N ILE A 48 5.99 -2.69 3.49
CA ILE A 48 5.98 -1.28 3.11
C ILE A 48 5.14 -0.45 4.08
N TYR A 49 3.98 -0.96 4.50
CA TYR A 49 3.13 -0.25 5.43
C TYR A 49 3.72 -0.15 6.85
N GLU A 50 4.23 -1.26 7.40
CA GLU A 50 4.73 -1.29 8.78
C GLU A 50 6.11 -0.65 8.92
N ASP A 51 7.07 -1.01 8.07
CA ASP A 51 8.46 -0.57 8.22
C ASP A 51 8.72 0.82 7.64
N ILE A 52 7.99 1.23 6.59
CA ILE A 52 8.19 2.54 5.96
C ILE A 52 7.13 3.52 6.47
N PHE A 53 5.85 3.24 6.24
CA PHE A 53 4.80 4.23 6.51
C PHE A 53 4.58 4.47 8.01
N LEU A 54 4.29 3.43 8.80
CA LEU A 54 4.06 3.57 10.25
C LEU A 54 5.30 4.07 10.99
N ARG A 55 6.49 3.66 10.54
CA ARG A 55 7.75 4.11 11.12
C ARG A 55 8.02 5.59 10.84
N ILE A 56 7.73 6.08 9.64
CA ILE A 56 7.80 7.52 9.33
C ILE A 56 6.75 8.29 10.15
N TRP A 57 5.52 7.77 10.25
CA TRP A 57 4.44 8.41 11.01
C TRP A 57 4.75 8.55 12.51
N THR A 58 5.39 7.54 13.11
CA THR A 58 5.74 7.57 14.54
C THR A 58 6.92 8.48 14.89
N ILE A 59 7.72 8.88 13.89
CA ILE A 59 8.86 9.81 14.07
C ILE A 59 8.41 11.28 13.99
N ILE A 60 7.30 11.57 13.29
CA ILE A 60 6.73 12.91 13.11
C ILE A 60 5.83 13.26 14.30
#